data_AF-A0A644VW16-F1
#
_entry.id   AF-A0A644VW16-F1
#
_cell.length_a   1.000
_cell.length_b   1.000
_cell.length_c   1.000
_cell.angle_alpha   90.00
_cell.angle_beta   90.00
_cell.angle_gamma   90.00
#
_symmetry.space_group_name_H-M   'P 1'
#
loop_
_entity.id
_entity.type
_entity.pdbx_description
1 polymer ?
#
loop_
_entity_poly.entity_id
_entity_poly.type
_entity_poly.pdbx_seq_one_letter_code
_entity_poly.pdbx_strand_id
1 'polypeptide(L)'
;MIFEFMSRGNIARLPDGMTVDGLPEGPFPRVLLLLPYNRYLVGSATMKHYERWTLGKLGTDESTEVFLYEGKPKTLLLGEVEKVTISVEVISQLKSCLSGQMPPPGEHMPSALILRGLIGEEHLLGEGEFLHNEEAFFDVLEKDGMAKMAYWAIRLALFRNDYEAVSRVKTWMKSAADVFEGVTQPPKIWFSLTDLPGKRDIEEMEGLAFSLDDLQRMNSQSSRPVVLYSKSGYLILSDFGGEGPDSAFRIWMFLPISLWNEMRERRKLSIREIVMASWGYLDGLSAEKERSRYAQRTEAQGTRMV
;
A
#
# COMPACT_ATOMS: atom_id res chain seq x y z
N MET A 1 -3.81 17.89 -14.35
CA MET A 1 -5.29 17.78 -14.25
C MET A 1 -5.83 18.95 -13.44
N ILE A 2 -6.99 19.50 -13.82
CA ILE A 2 -7.58 20.68 -13.18
C ILE A 2 -9.00 20.36 -12.68
N PHE A 3 -9.32 20.83 -11.48
CA PHE A 3 -10.62 20.69 -10.83
C PHE A 3 -11.11 22.04 -10.30
N GLU A 4 -12.43 22.18 -10.20
CA GLU A 4 -13.10 23.28 -9.50
C GLU A 4 -13.83 22.74 -8.26
N PHE A 5 -13.67 23.42 -7.11
CA PHE A 5 -14.40 23.11 -5.90
C PHE A 5 -15.78 23.76 -5.91
N MET A 6 -16.81 22.92 -5.90
CA MET A 6 -18.20 23.36 -6.03
C MET A 6 -18.78 23.74 -4.66
N SER A 7 -19.81 24.61 -4.66
CA SER A 7 -20.49 25.07 -3.44
C SER A 7 -21.11 23.97 -2.58
N ARG A 8 -21.39 22.79 -3.16
CA ARG A 8 -21.93 21.62 -2.45
C ARG A 8 -20.83 20.74 -1.81
N GLY A 9 -19.56 21.13 -1.93
CA GLY A 9 -18.42 20.42 -1.32
C GLY A 9 -17.81 19.30 -2.18
N ASN A 10 -18.31 19.11 -3.40
CA ASN A 10 -17.77 18.18 -4.41
C ASN A 10 -16.84 18.90 -5.40
N ILE A 11 -16.11 18.13 -6.22
CA ILE A 11 -15.24 18.68 -7.28
C ILE A 11 -15.77 18.38 -8.67
N ALA A 12 -15.56 19.31 -9.60
CA ALA A 12 -15.82 19.13 -11.03
C ALA A 12 -14.51 19.15 -11.81
N ARG A 13 -14.32 18.21 -12.74
CA ARG A 13 -13.11 18.19 -13.60
C ARG A 13 -13.25 19.25 -14.70
N LEU A 14 -12.23 20.08 -14.85
CA LEU A 14 -12.11 21.06 -15.91
C LEU A 14 -11.27 20.52 -17.08
N PRO A 15 -11.36 21.11 -18.29
CA PRO A 15 -10.58 20.68 -19.45
C PRO A 15 -9.06 20.76 -19.19
N ASP A 16 -8.32 19.72 -19.59
CA ASP A 16 -6.87 19.61 -19.28
C ASP A 16 -6.00 20.65 -20.02
N GLY A 17 -6.51 21.27 -21.09
CA GLY A 17 -5.85 22.33 -21.85
C GLY A 17 -6.18 23.76 -21.38
N MET A 18 -6.96 23.91 -20.31
CA MET A 18 -7.30 25.22 -19.77
C MET A 18 -6.06 25.91 -19.18
N THR A 19 -5.76 27.11 -19.67
CA THR A 19 -4.78 28.00 -19.06
C THR A 19 -5.43 28.73 -17.89
N VAL A 20 -4.79 28.72 -16.73
CA VAL A 20 -5.24 29.46 -15.55
C VAL A 20 -4.16 30.50 -15.27
N ASP A 21 -4.51 31.76 -15.49
CA ASP A 21 -3.61 32.89 -15.32
C ASP A 21 -3.23 33.07 -13.85
N GLY A 22 -1.96 33.39 -13.59
CA GLY A 22 -1.46 33.66 -12.24
C GLY A 22 -1.17 32.43 -11.38
N LEU A 23 -1.07 31.23 -11.97
CA LEU A 23 -0.48 30.06 -11.32
C LEU A 23 1.05 30.09 -11.38
N PRO A 24 1.75 29.67 -10.31
CA PRO A 24 3.19 29.49 -10.38
C PRO A 24 3.55 28.38 -11.35
N GLU A 25 4.65 28.57 -12.09
CA GLU A 25 5.29 27.49 -12.81
C GLU A 25 5.79 26.44 -11.82
N GLY A 26 5.59 25.16 -12.15
CA GLY A 26 5.89 24.08 -11.22
C GLY A 26 6.14 22.77 -11.94
N PRO A 27 6.84 21.82 -11.29
CA PRO A 27 7.19 20.54 -11.88
C PRO A 27 5.92 19.74 -12.20
N PHE A 28 5.93 19.08 -13.35
CA PHE A 28 4.96 18.03 -13.68
C PHE A 28 5.41 16.69 -13.08
N PRO A 29 4.49 15.80 -12.67
CA PRO A 29 3.02 15.89 -12.78
C PRO A 29 2.36 16.83 -11.76
N ARG A 30 1.17 17.36 -12.12
CA ARG A 30 0.43 18.34 -11.30
C ARG A 30 -1.08 18.09 -11.28
N VAL A 31 -1.68 18.26 -10.10
CA VAL A 31 -3.13 18.29 -9.88
C VAL A 31 -3.50 19.63 -9.26
N LEU A 32 -4.42 20.35 -9.90
CA LEU A 32 -4.89 21.66 -9.46
C LEU A 32 -6.34 21.56 -9.01
N LEU A 33 -6.65 22.10 -7.84
CA LEU A 33 -8.00 22.37 -7.37
C LEU A 33 -8.17 23.88 -7.20
N LEU A 34 -9.07 24.47 -7.99
CA LEU A 34 -9.51 25.85 -7.82
C LEU A 34 -10.47 25.93 -6.65
N LEU A 35 -10.19 26.85 -5.73
CA LEU A 35 -10.96 27.09 -4.53
C LEU A 35 -11.64 28.48 -4.63
N PRO A 36 -12.70 28.71 -3.85
CA PRO A 36 -13.29 30.05 -3.71
C PRO A 36 -12.25 31.13 -3.34
N TYR A 37 -12.58 32.39 -3.60
CA TYR A 37 -11.77 33.56 -3.24
C TYR A 37 -10.42 33.66 -3.96
N ASN A 38 -10.36 33.22 -5.23
CA ASN A 38 -9.15 33.20 -6.06
C ASN A 38 -8.00 32.42 -5.42
N ARG A 39 -8.34 31.35 -4.70
CA ARG A 39 -7.37 30.45 -4.06
C ARG A 39 -7.20 29.19 -4.91
N TYR A 40 -6.07 28.53 -4.72
CA TYR A 40 -5.82 27.24 -5.35
C TYR A 40 -5.12 26.29 -4.41
N LEU A 41 -5.32 25.00 -4.63
CA LEU A 41 -4.55 23.93 -4.04
C LEU A 41 -3.88 23.15 -5.17
N VAL A 42 -2.55 23.10 -5.16
CA VAL A 42 -1.74 22.38 -6.15
C VAL A 42 -1.04 21.20 -5.49
N GLY A 43 -1.28 20.01 -6.00
CA GLY A 43 -0.51 18.81 -5.73
C GLY A 43 0.55 18.62 -6.81
N SER A 44 1.78 18.40 -6.39
CA SER A 44 2.92 18.14 -7.27
C SER A 44 3.74 16.97 -6.73
N ALA A 45 4.52 16.35 -7.59
CA ALA A 45 5.49 15.34 -7.20
C ALA A 45 6.91 15.90 -7.33
N THR A 46 7.66 15.95 -6.23
CA THR A 46 9.09 16.28 -6.23
C THR A 46 9.92 15.02 -5.97
N MET A 47 11.19 15.00 -6.40
CA MET A 47 12.12 13.88 -6.16
C MET A 47 11.52 12.49 -6.48
N LYS A 48 10.90 12.38 -7.68
CA LYS A 48 10.20 11.21 -8.24
C LYS A 48 8.92 10.75 -7.53
N HIS A 49 8.85 10.78 -6.19
CA HIS A 49 7.72 10.19 -5.44
C HIS A 49 7.26 10.98 -4.21
N TYR A 50 7.83 12.16 -3.93
CA TYR A 50 7.41 12.98 -2.80
C TYR A 50 6.22 13.84 -3.20
N GLU A 51 5.06 13.50 -2.65
CA GLU A 51 3.82 14.26 -2.78
C GLU A 51 3.91 15.57 -1.98
N ARG A 52 3.76 16.70 -2.67
CA ARG A 52 3.74 18.04 -2.07
C ARG A 52 2.46 18.76 -2.44
N TRP A 53 1.73 19.25 -1.44
CA TRP A 53 0.55 20.08 -1.64
C TRP A 53 0.79 21.51 -1.17
N THR A 54 0.42 22.46 -2.02
CA THR A 54 0.63 23.88 -1.79
C THR A 54 -0.68 24.64 -1.97
N LEU A 55 -1.07 25.39 -0.95
CA LEU A 55 -2.18 26.35 -0.99
C LEU A 55 -1.63 27.72 -1.37
N GLY A 56 -2.24 28.40 -2.33
CA GLY A 56 -1.83 29.74 -2.75
C GLY A 56 -2.98 30.62 -3.21
N LYS A 57 -2.64 31.85 -3.61
CA LYS A 57 -3.56 32.81 -4.23
C LYS A 57 -3.17 33.00 -5.70
N LEU A 58 -4.16 33.04 -6.59
CA LEU A 58 -3.91 33.36 -7.98
C LEU A 58 -3.38 34.80 -8.11
N GLY A 59 -2.31 34.97 -8.88
CA GLY A 59 -1.70 36.27 -9.16
C GLY A 59 -0.84 36.83 -8.03
N THR A 60 -0.54 36.05 -6.97
CA THR A 60 0.46 36.42 -5.96
C THR A 60 1.46 35.28 -5.76
N ASP A 61 2.66 35.62 -5.27
CA ASP A 61 3.68 34.62 -4.92
C ASP A 61 3.47 34.01 -3.52
N GLU A 62 2.33 34.30 -2.89
CA GLU A 62 2.01 33.78 -1.56
C GLU A 62 1.55 32.33 -1.66
N SER A 63 2.36 31.44 -1.10
CA SER A 63 2.05 30.02 -1.04
C SER A 63 2.47 29.39 0.29
N THR A 64 1.73 28.38 0.73
CA THR A 64 1.99 27.68 1.99
C THR A 64 1.79 26.19 1.77
N GLU A 65 2.71 25.39 2.27
CA GLU A 65 2.60 23.94 2.22
C GLU A 65 1.49 23.44 3.15
N VAL A 66 0.71 22.49 2.66
CA VAL A 66 -0.36 21.85 3.41
C VAL A 66 -0.24 20.34 3.29
N PHE A 67 -0.72 19.61 4.31
CA PHE A 67 -0.71 18.15 4.31
C PHE A 67 -2.13 17.61 4.15
N LEU A 68 -2.31 16.74 3.15
CA LEU A 68 -3.54 15.98 2.92
C LEU A 68 -3.33 14.53 3.35
N TYR A 69 -3.99 14.14 4.45
CA TYR A 69 -3.94 12.79 4.99
C TYR A 69 -5.07 11.94 4.41
N GLU A 70 -4.76 10.72 3.99
CA GLU A 70 -5.77 9.76 3.56
C GLU A 70 -6.77 9.47 4.69
N GLY A 71 -8.05 9.33 4.33
CA GLY A 71 -9.12 9.01 5.28
C GLY A 71 -9.50 10.14 6.25
N LYS A 72 -8.92 11.34 6.12
CA LYS A 72 -9.22 12.48 7.00
C LYS A 72 -9.61 13.72 6.20
N PRO A 73 -10.71 14.42 6.54
CA PRO A 73 -11.05 15.68 5.91
C PRO A 73 -10.01 16.76 6.27
N LYS A 74 -9.86 17.77 5.41
CA LYS A 74 -8.93 18.89 5.61
C LYS A 74 -9.67 20.22 5.57
N THR A 75 -9.60 20.98 6.65
CA THR A 75 -10.03 22.37 6.67
C THR A 75 -8.85 23.27 6.31
N LEU A 76 -9.01 24.08 5.27
CA LEU A 76 -8.09 25.10 4.80
C LEU A 76 -8.61 26.47 5.26
N LEU A 77 -7.71 27.30 5.78
CA LEU A 77 -7.98 28.70 6.10
C LEU A 77 -7.56 29.54 4.89
N LEU A 78 -8.47 30.34 4.35
CA LEU A 78 -8.26 31.15 3.14
C LEU A 78 -8.02 32.64 3.46
N GLY A 79 -7.61 32.93 4.70
CA GLY A 79 -7.46 34.26 5.27
C GLY A 79 -7.80 34.22 6.76
N GLU A 80 -8.25 35.34 7.32
CA GLU A 80 -8.59 35.42 8.75
C GLU A 80 -9.96 34.80 9.09
N VAL A 81 -10.92 34.81 8.15
CA VAL A 81 -12.32 34.43 8.41
C VAL A 81 -12.81 33.28 7.52
N GLU A 82 -12.29 33.18 6.31
CA GLU A 82 -12.77 32.23 5.30
C GLU A 82 -12.16 30.85 5.53
N LYS A 83 -13.01 29.82 5.56
CA LYS A 83 -12.59 28.41 5.67
C LYS A 83 -13.28 27.56 4.63
N VAL A 84 -12.54 26.60 4.09
CA VAL A 84 -13.06 25.57 3.19
C VAL A 84 -12.68 24.21 3.75
N THR A 85 -13.66 23.31 3.86
CA THR A 85 -13.42 21.92 4.27
C THR A 85 -13.49 21.02 3.06
N ILE A 86 -12.37 20.37 2.77
CA ILE A 86 -12.25 19.34 1.75
C ILE A 86 -12.61 18.00 2.39
N SER A 87 -13.58 17.29 1.81
CA SER A 87 -14.04 15.99 2.30
C SER A 87 -13.00 14.88 2.07
N VAL A 88 -13.21 13.74 2.72
CA VAL A 88 -12.34 12.56 2.58
C VAL A 88 -12.33 12.07 1.13
N GLU A 89 -13.49 12.04 0.49
CA GLU A 89 -13.68 11.56 -0.89
C GLU A 89 -12.92 12.44 -1.88
N VAL A 90 -12.99 13.76 -1.72
CA VAL A 90 -12.26 14.71 -2.56
C VAL A 90 -10.76 14.54 -2.37
N ILE A 91 -10.28 14.39 -1.13
CA ILE A 91 -8.85 14.15 -0.87
C ILE A 91 -8.39 12.87 -1.56
N SER A 92 -9.08 11.74 -1.37
CA SER A 92 -8.71 10.48 -2.00
C SER A 92 -8.76 10.57 -3.53
N GLN A 93 -9.70 11.33 -4.11
CA GLN A 93 -9.75 11.58 -5.54
C GLN A 93 -8.54 12.39 -6.04
N LEU A 94 -8.21 13.51 -5.37
CA LEU A 94 -7.07 14.35 -5.72
C LEU A 94 -5.73 13.58 -5.64
N LYS A 95 -5.55 12.81 -4.56
CA LYS A 95 -4.36 11.97 -4.36
C LYS A 95 -4.28 10.86 -5.40
N SER A 96 -5.40 10.20 -5.70
CA SER A 96 -5.45 9.20 -6.77
C SER A 96 -5.11 9.79 -8.14
N CYS A 97 -5.56 11.00 -8.45
CA CYS A 97 -5.22 11.68 -9.70
C CYS A 97 -3.74 12.08 -9.79
N LEU A 98 -3.11 12.42 -8.67
CA LEU A 98 -1.69 12.74 -8.63
C LEU A 98 -0.85 11.46 -8.81
N SER A 99 -1.15 10.41 -8.05
CA SER A 99 -0.51 9.11 -8.17
C SER A 99 -0.65 8.51 -9.56
N GLY A 100 -1.83 8.64 -10.18
CA GLY A 100 -2.09 8.14 -11.54
C GLY A 100 -1.25 8.83 -12.63
N GLN A 101 -0.55 9.93 -12.33
CA GLN A 101 0.38 10.60 -13.23
C GLN A 101 1.85 10.27 -12.90
N MET A 102 2.12 9.55 -11.81
CA MET A 102 3.46 9.17 -11.38
C MET A 102 3.77 7.73 -11.79
N PRO A 103 5.04 7.42 -12.13
CA PRO A 103 5.45 6.02 -12.23
C PRO A 103 5.37 5.35 -10.86
N PRO A 104 5.12 4.02 -10.80
CA PRO A 104 5.21 3.25 -9.56
C PRO A 104 6.56 3.46 -8.86
N PRO A 105 6.59 3.57 -7.52
CA PRO A 105 7.82 3.81 -6.79
C PRO A 105 8.74 2.59 -6.73
N GLY A 106 10.00 2.84 -6.40
CA GLY A 106 11.06 1.82 -6.30
C GLY A 106 11.75 1.51 -7.62
N GLU A 107 12.88 0.81 -7.52
CA GLU A 107 13.74 0.49 -8.65
C GLU A 107 13.43 -0.89 -9.24
N HIS A 108 13.48 -0.98 -10.56
CA HIS A 108 13.21 -2.21 -11.29
C HIS A 108 14.27 -3.28 -11.04
N MET A 109 15.55 -2.97 -11.29
CA MET A 109 16.64 -3.96 -11.34
C MET A 109 16.79 -4.77 -10.03
N PRO A 110 16.88 -4.15 -8.83
CA PRO A 110 17.00 -4.93 -7.60
C PRO A 110 15.78 -5.84 -7.36
N SER A 111 14.59 -5.34 -7.69
CA SER A 111 13.34 -6.07 -7.52
C SER A 111 13.25 -7.29 -8.45
N ALA A 112 13.63 -7.10 -9.72
CA ALA A 112 13.64 -8.16 -10.73
C ALA A 112 14.66 -9.26 -10.39
N LEU A 113 15.86 -8.90 -9.91
CA LEU A 113 16.88 -9.86 -9.48
C LEU A 113 16.44 -10.70 -8.28
N ILE A 114 15.80 -10.07 -7.28
CA ILE A 114 15.26 -10.79 -6.12
C ILE A 114 14.16 -11.76 -6.56
N LEU A 115 13.23 -11.31 -7.41
CA LEU A 115 12.16 -12.17 -7.92
C LEU A 115 12.73 -13.35 -8.71
N ARG A 116 13.68 -13.11 -9.62
CA ARG A 116 14.37 -14.17 -10.37
C ARG A 116 14.99 -15.21 -9.44
N GLY A 117 15.61 -14.78 -8.35
CA GLY A 117 16.14 -15.70 -7.33
C GLY A 117 15.08 -16.53 -6.58
N LEU A 118 13.80 -16.15 -6.66
CA LEU A 118 12.68 -16.88 -6.04
C LEU A 118 12.00 -17.84 -6.99
N ILE A 119 11.74 -17.43 -8.24
CA ILE A 119 11.05 -18.27 -9.23
C ILE A 119 12.03 -19.12 -10.08
N GLY A 120 13.33 -18.86 -9.99
CA GLY A 120 14.34 -19.58 -10.76
C GLY A 120 14.53 -18.99 -12.17
N GLU A 121 15.70 -19.26 -12.75
CA GLU A 121 16.10 -18.65 -14.04
C GLU A 121 15.25 -19.13 -15.21
N GLU A 122 14.72 -20.35 -15.14
CA GLU A 122 13.93 -20.95 -16.22
C GLU A 122 12.52 -20.35 -16.36
N HIS A 123 11.98 -19.75 -15.28
CA HIS A 123 10.63 -19.16 -15.28
C HIS A 123 10.58 -17.76 -15.89
N LEU A 124 11.71 -17.06 -15.97
CA LEU A 124 11.82 -15.76 -16.64
C LEU A 124 12.54 -15.98 -17.97
N LEU A 125 11.78 -16.13 -19.05
CA LEU A 125 12.26 -16.40 -20.41
C LEU A 125 13.07 -15.23 -21.00
N GLY A 126 14.23 -14.91 -20.44
CA GLY A 126 15.12 -13.89 -20.98
C GLY A 126 16.49 -13.83 -20.30
N GLU A 127 17.54 -13.94 -21.11
CA GLU A 127 18.93 -13.64 -20.72
C GLU A 127 19.11 -12.15 -20.39
N GLY A 128 20.26 -11.76 -19.83
CA GLY A 128 20.51 -10.49 -19.13
C GLY A 128 19.91 -9.20 -19.72
N GLU A 129 19.79 -9.06 -21.04
CA GLU A 129 19.13 -7.91 -21.69
C GLU A 129 17.63 -7.79 -21.38
N PHE A 130 16.93 -8.91 -21.17
CA PHE A 130 15.50 -8.93 -20.83
C PHE A 130 15.21 -8.29 -19.47
N LEU A 131 16.07 -8.54 -18.46
CA LEU A 131 15.90 -7.95 -17.13
C LEU A 131 16.16 -6.45 -17.09
N HIS A 132 16.91 -5.92 -18.06
CA HIS A 132 17.10 -4.47 -18.19
C HIS A 132 15.90 -3.79 -18.86
N ASN A 133 15.12 -4.55 -19.64
CA ASN A 133 13.91 -4.07 -20.28
C ASN A 133 12.71 -4.23 -19.33
N GLU A 134 12.46 -3.17 -18.55
CA GLU A 134 11.34 -3.11 -17.60
C GLU A 134 9.98 -3.42 -18.25
N GLU A 135 9.77 -2.99 -19.50
CA GLU A 135 8.51 -3.21 -20.23
C GLU A 135 8.33 -4.69 -20.61
N ALA A 136 9.33 -5.29 -21.24
CA ALA A 136 9.28 -6.70 -21.62
C ALA A 136 9.14 -7.62 -20.39
N PHE A 137 9.79 -7.25 -19.28
CA PHE A 137 9.66 -7.96 -18.01
C PHE A 137 8.22 -7.90 -17.48
N PHE A 138 7.56 -6.74 -17.56
CA PHE A 138 6.17 -6.60 -17.13
C PHE A 138 5.19 -7.40 -17.98
N ASP A 139 5.35 -7.43 -19.29
CA ASP A 139 4.48 -8.20 -20.18
C ASP A 139 4.49 -9.69 -19.86
N VAL A 140 5.62 -10.21 -19.38
CA VAL A 140 5.73 -11.59 -18.89
C VAL A 140 5.05 -11.73 -17.52
N LEU A 141 5.29 -10.80 -16.59
CA LEU A 141 4.65 -10.83 -15.27
C LEU A 141 3.13 -10.74 -15.33
N GLU A 142 2.53 -10.01 -16.28
CA GLU A 142 1.07 -9.93 -16.38
C GLU A 142 0.42 -11.30 -16.66
N LYS A 143 1.17 -12.29 -17.14
CA LYS A 143 0.70 -13.67 -17.33
C LYS A 143 0.72 -14.51 -16.06
N ASP A 144 1.47 -14.10 -15.05
CA ASP A 144 1.60 -14.77 -13.75
C ASP A 144 1.23 -13.79 -12.62
N GLY A 145 -0.02 -13.88 -12.18
CA GLY A 145 -0.55 -13.01 -11.13
C GLY A 145 0.24 -13.08 -9.82
N MET A 146 0.78 -14.25 -9.47
CA MET A 146 1.54 -14.43 -8.23
C MET A 146 2.91 -13.79 -8.34
N ALA A 147 3.65 -14.04 -9.42
CA ALA A 147 4.94 -13.40 -9.67
C ALA A 147 4.80 -11.88 -9.76
N LYS A 148 3.71 -11.39 -10.37
CA LYS A 148 3.38 -9.96 -10.41
C LYS A 148 3.17 -9.38 -9.01
N MET A 149 2.36 -10.02 -8.17
CA MET A 149 2.15 -9.59 -6.78
C MET A 149 3.46 -9.55 -6.00
N ALA A 150 4.25 -10.61 -6.09
CA ALA A 150 5.55 -10.70 -5.40
C ALA A 150 6.53 -9.61 -5.88
N TYR A 151 6.60 -9.37 -7.19
CA TYR A 151 7.42 -8.30 -7.76
C TYR A 151 7.10 -6.94 -7.15
N TRP A 152 5.82 -6.57 -7.12
CA TRP A 152 5.40 -5.27 -6.60
C TRP A 152 5.62 -5.16 -5.10
N ALA A 153 5.38 -6.23 -4.34
CA ALA A 153 5.67 -6.24 -2.91
C ALA A 153 7.16 -6.05 -2.62
N ILE A 154 8.04 -6.73 -3.35
CA ILE A 154 9.50 -6.55 -3.24
C ILE A 154 9.87 -5.11 -3.58
N ARG A 155 9.38 -4.58 -4.70
CA ARG A 155 9.74 -3.24 -5.18
C ARG A 155 9.34 -2.14 -4.21
N LEU A 156 8.11 -2.21 -3.69
CA LEU A 156 7.60 -1.25 -2.71
C LEU A 156 8.31 -1.38 -1.36
N ALA A 157 8.62 -2.61 -0.93
CA ALA A 157 9.38 -2.85 0.29
C ALA A 157 10.79 -2.25 0.22
N LEU A 158 11.51 -2.46 -0.89
CA LEU A 158 12.83 -1.87 -1.12
C LEU A 158 12.77 -0.34 -1.15
N PHE A 159 11.77 0.24 -1.81
CA PHE A 159 11.56 1.69 -1.83
C PHE A 159 11.38 2.28 -0.42
N ARG A 160 10.75 1.53 0.49
CA ARG A 160 10.52 1.92 1.89
C ARG A 160 11.68 1.55 2.83
N ASN A 161 12.73 0.90 2.32
CA ASN A 161 13.80 0.27 3.11
C ASN A 161 13.27 -0.78 4.13
N ASP A 162 12.16 -1.44 3.83
CA ASP A 162 11.57 -2.50 4.66
C ASP A 162 12.09 -3.87 4.21
N TYR A 163 13.30 -4.23 4.66
CA TYR A 163 13.91 -5.52 4.34
C TYR A 163 13.20 -6.72 4.99
N GLU A 164 12.46 -6.50 6.08
CA GLU A 164 11.64 -7.52 6.71
C GLU A 164 10.46 -7.91 5.81
N ALA A 165 9.81 -6.94 5.16
CA ALA A 165 8.79 -7.21 4.13
C ALA A 165 9.36 -8.04 2.98
N VAL A 166 10.58 -7.73 2.53
CA VAL A 166 11.25 -8.56 1.50
C VAL A 166 11.44 -9.99 2.01
N SER A 167 11.86 -10.18 3.26
CA SER A 167 12.02 -11.51 3.87
C SER A 167 10.70 -12.30 3.95
N ARG A 168 9.60 -11.64 4.30
CA ARG A 168 8.25 -12.22 4.31
C ARG A 168 7.81 -12.67 2.92
N VAL A 169 7.98 -11.83 1.90
CA VAL A 169 7.65 -12.18 0.51
C VAL A 169 8.52 -13.34 0.02
N LYS A 170 9.81 -13.37 0.36
CA LYS A 170 10.68 -14.52 0.05
C LYS A 170 10.19 -15.81 0.70
N THR A 171 9.76 -15.74 1.96
CA THR A 171 9.24 -16.90 2.71
C THR A 171 7.95 -17.42 2.08
N TRP A 172 7.04 -16.51 1.70
CA TRP A 172 5.83 -16.83 0.96
C TRP A 172 6.16 -17.55 -0.34
N MET A 173 6.95 -16.94 -1.22
CA MET A 173 7.24 -17.50 -2.55
C MET A 173 7.96 -18.85 -2.49
N LYS A 174 8.84 -19.07 -1.51
CA LYS A 174 9.60 -20.32 -1.38
C LYS A 174 8.80 -21.48 -0.77
N SER A 175 7.89 -21.16 0.17
CA SER A 175 7.31 -22.19 1.04
C SER A 175 5.82 -22.41 0.81
N ALA A 176 5.13 -21.40 0.28
CA ALA A 176 3.68 -21.35 0.25
C ALA A 176 3.10 -20.58 -0.96
N ALA A 177 3.86 -20.46 -2.05
CA ALA A 177 3.45 -19.75 -3.28
C ALA A 177 2.03 -20.15 -3.72
N ASP A 178 1.86 -21.44 -4.02
CA ASP A 178 0.64 -22.06 -4.55
C ASP A 178 -0.46 -22.31 -3.49
N VAL A 179 -0.16 -22.13 -2.20
CA VAL A 179 -1.13 -22.36 -1.10
C VAL A 179 -2.30 -21.39 -1.17
N PHE A 180 -2.05 -20.18 -1.71
CA PHE A 180 -3.04 -19.11 -1.74
C PHE A 180 -3.88 -19.08 -3.03
N GLU A 181 -3.62 -19.98 -3.98
CA GLU A 181 -4.38 -20.07 -5.22
C GLU A 181 -5.81 -20.55 -4.97
N GLY A 182 -6.79 -19.84 -5.54
CA GLY A 182 -8.21 -20.21 -5.44
C GLY A 182 -8.84 -20.06 -4.04
N VAL A 183 -8.16 -19.38 -3.13
CA VAL A 183 -8.63 -19.20 -1.75
C VAL A 183 -9.79 -18.21 -1.68
N THR A 184 -10.91 -18.66 -1.13
CA THR A 184 -12.13 -17.85 -0.97
C THR A 184 -12.03 -16.84 0.17
N GLN A 185 -11.29 -17.17 1.23
CA GLN A 185 -11.06 -16.31 2.38
C GLN A 185 -9.55 -16.17 2.62
N PRO A 186 -8.93 -15.01 2.34
CA PRO A 186 -7.52 -14.81 2.62
C PRO A 186 -7.25 -14.83 4.14
N PRO A 187 -6.00 -15.04 4.57
CA PRO A 187 -5.62 -14.85 5.97
C PRO A 187 -5.92 -13.40 6.39
N LYS A 188 -6.11 -13.18 7.68
CA LYS A 188 -6.25 -11.83 8.25
C LYS A 188 -5.16 -11.59 9.28
N ILE A 189 -4.73 -10.34 9.39
CA ILE A 189 -3.67 -9.92 10.31
C ILE A 189 -4.11 -8.66 11.04
N TRP A 190 -3.84 -8.61 12.35
CA TRP A 190 -4.02 -7.45 13.20
C TRP A 190 -2.77 -7.25 14.05
N PHE A 191 -2.54 -6.01 14.46
CA PHE A 191 -1.35 -5.62 15.19
C PHE A 191 -1.74 -4.94 16.49
N SER A 192 -1.03 -5.24 17.58
CA SER A 192 -1.21 -4.52 18.84
C SER A 192 0.12 -4.15 19.48
N LEU A 193 0.23 -2.89 19.89
CA LEU A 193 1.33 -2.41 20.74
C LEU A 193 1.10 -2.80 22.20
N THR A 194 -0.17 -3.00 22.58
CA THR A 194 -0.60 -3.44 23.90
C THR A 194 -0.94 -4.92 23.92
N ASP A 195 -1.35 -5.40 25.09
CA ASP A 195 -1.75 -6.79 25.38
C ASP A 195 -2.86 -7.33 24.49
N LEU A 196 -3.78 -6.46 24.08
CA LEU A 196 -4.90 -6.82 23.21
C LEU A 196 -4.99 -5.87 22.01
N PRO A 197 -5.62 -6.32 20.90
CA PRO A 197 -5.97 -5.46 19.76
C PRO A 197 -6.93 -4.32 20.12
N GLY A 198 -7.13 -3.39 19.18
CA GLY A 198 -8.13 -2.35 19.33
C GLY A 198 -9.55 -2.91 19.36
N LYS A 199 -10.51 -2.16 19.92
CA LYS A 199 -11.92 -2.61 20.05
C LYS A 199 -12.53 -3.10 18.74
N ARG A 200 -12.30 -2.38 17.64
CA ARG A 200 -12.78 -2.77 16.31
C ARG A 200 -12.18 -4.11 15.85
N ASP A 201 -10.89 -4.32 16.08
CA ASP A 201 -10.21 -5.55 15.69
C ASP A 201 -10.73 -6.74 16.52
N ILE A 202 -11.01 -6.51 17.81
CA ILE A 202 -11.65 -7.50 18.69
C ILE A 202 -13.04 -7.87 18.16
N GLU A 203 -13.88 -6.89 17.79
CA GLU A 203 -15.20 -7.15 17.19
C GLU A 203 -15.09 -7.99 15.91
N GLU A 204 -14.08 -7.73 15.07
CA GLU A 204 -13.81 -8.53 13.87
C GLU A 204 -13.37 -9.97 14.21
N MET A 205 -12.60 -10.17 15.29
CA MET A 205 -12.18 -11.49 15.78
C MET A 205 -13.33 -12.27 16.45
N GLU A 206 -14.22 -11.60 17.17
CA GLU A 206 -15.44 -12.19 17.72
C GLU A 206 -16.36 -12.70 16.60
N GLY A 207 -16.44 -11.97 15.49
CA GLY A 207 -17.10 -12.43 14.27
C GLY A 207 -16.50 -13.70 13.67
N LEU A 208 -15.25 -14.03 14.01
CA LEU A 208 -14.56 -15.28 13.65
C LEU A 208 -14.64 -16.36 14.76
N ALA A 209 -15.49 -16.15 15.76
CA ALA A 209 -15.69 -17.02 16.91
C ALA A 209 -14.48 -17.12 17.87
N PHE A 210 -13.75 -16.01 18.05
CA PHE A 210 -12.75 -15.86 19.10
C PHE A 210 -13.22 -14.79 20.10
N SER A 211 -13.55 -15.20 21.32
CA SER A 211 -14.06 -14.30 22.35
C SER A 211 -12.95 -13.44 22.97
N LEU A 212 -13.32 -12.33 23.63
CA LEU A 212 -12.35 -11.55 24.41
C LEU A 212 -11.59 -12.40 25.45
N ASP A 213 -12.28 -13.34 26.10
CA ASP A 213 -11.66 -14.25 27.08
C ASP A 213 -10.62 -15.17 26.42
N ASP A 214 -10.87 -15.60 25.18
CA ASP A 214 -9.90 -16.37 24.40
C ASP A 214 -8.63 -15.57 24.14
N LEU A 215 -8.77 -14.31 23.74
CA LEU A 215 -7.63 -13.41 23.46
C LEU A 215 -6.80 -13.16 24.73
N GLN A 216 -7.47 -12.91 25.86
CA GLN A 216 -6.82 -12.73 27.17
C GLN A 216 -6.06 -14.00 27.59
N ARG A 217 -6.68 -15.17 27.42
CA ARG A 217 -6.05 -16.46 27.71
C ARG A 217 -4.83 -16.70 26.82
N MET A 218 -4.91 -16.43 25.52
CA MET A 218 -3.74 -16.51 24.63
C MET A 218 -2.62 -15.57 25.10
N ASN A 219 -2.96 -14.33 25.45
CA ASN A 219 -1.97 -13.36 25.90
C ASN A 219 -1.31 -13.75 27.23
N SER A 220 -2.03 -14.42 28.14
CA SER A 220 -1.46 -14.89 29.42
C SER A 220 -0.42 -16.01 29.31
N GLN A 221 -0.31 -16.66 28.15
CA GLN A 221 0.71 -17.71 27.95
C GLN A 221 2.10 -17.10 27.83
N SER A 222 3.08 -17.71 28.49
CA SER A 222 4.48 -17.26 28.52
C SER A 222 5.27 -17.65 27.26
N SER A 223 4.83 -18.68 26.53
CA SER A 223 5.48 -19.11 25.29
C SER A 223 4.83 -18.45 24.08
N ARG A 224 5.65 -18.15 23.08
CA ARG A 224 5.23 -17.57 21.79
C ARG A 224 5.89 -18.32 20.64
N PRO A 225 5.18 -18.57 19.52
CA PRO A 225 3.79 -18.20 19.25
C PRO A 225 2.76 -19.09 19.96
N VAL A 226 1.55 -18.58 20.15
CA VAL A 226 0.38 -19.31 20.68
C VAL A 226 -0.63 -19.53 19.56
N VAL A 227 -1.28 -20.68 19.54
CA VAL A 227 -2.31 -21.01 18.55
C VAL A 227 -3.59 -21.42 19.26
N LEU A 228 -4.71 -20.88 18.80
CA LEU A 228 -6.04 -21.26 19.25
C LEU A 228 -6.91 -21.65 18.06
N TYR A 229 -7.64 -22.74 18.21
CA TYR A 229 -8.58 -23.24 17.21
C TYR A 229 -10.02 -22.78 17.52
N SER A 230 -10.76 -22.43 16.48
CA SER A 230 -12.22 -22.27 16.49
C SER A 230 -12.84 -22.97 15.28
N LYS A 231 -14.17 -23.08 15.26
CA LYS A 231 -14.91 -23.61 14.09
C LYS A 231 -14.64 -22.86 12.78
N SER A 232 -14.17 -21.62 12.86
CA SER A 232 -13.90 -20.78 11.69
C SER A 232 -12.47 -20.94 11.18
N GLY A 233 -11.54 -21.38 12.02
CA GLY A 233 -10.11 -21.46 11.68
C GLY A 233 -9.20 -21.38 12.89
N TYR A 234 -7.98 -20.92 12.66
CA TYR A 234 -6.92 -20.85 13.66
C TYR A 234 -6.50 -19.40 13.86
N LEU A 235 -6.41 -18.98 15.12
CA LEU A 235 -5.84 -17.70 15.52
C LEU A 235 -4.45 -17.93 16.11
N ILE A 236 -3.47 -17.20 15.60
CA ILE A 236 -2.07 -17.25 16.00
C ILE A 236 -1.72 -15.92 16.66
N LEU A 237 -1.11 -15.98 17.84
CA LEU A 237 -0.49 -14.83 18.50
C LEU A 237 1.03 -15.01 18.46
N SER A 238 1.74 -14.09 17.82
CA SER A 238 3.20 -14.07 17.75
C SER A 238 3.73 -12.69 18.11
N ASP A 239 4.94 -12.65 18.67
CA ASP A 239 5.67 -11.39 18.85
C ASP A 239 6.56 -11.15 17.63
N PHE A 240 6.70 -9.90 17.23
CA PHE A 240 7.51 -9.48 16.09
C PHE A 240 8.17 -8.12 16.37
N GLY A 241 9.45 -8.00 16.03
CA GLY A 241 10.30 -6.87 16.44
C GLY A 241 11.51 -7.34 17.29
N GLY A 242 12.55 -6.51 17.34
CA GLY A 242 13.91 -6.89 17.77
C GLY A 242 14.07 -7.38 19.22
N GLU A 243 15.28 -7.85 19.54
CA GLU A 243 15.65 -8.35 20.87
C GLU A 243 15.47 -7.27 21.95
N GLY A 244 14.36 -7.35 22.70
CA GLY A 244 14.11 -6.50 23.85
C GLY A 244 12.62 -6.40 24.20
N PRO A 245 12.27 -6.14 25.48
CA PRO A 245 10.88 -6.05 25.93
C PRO A 245 10.12 -4.84 25.34
N ASP A 246 10.82 -3.83 24.84
CA ASP A 246 10.24 -2.55 24.41
C ASP A 246 10.10 -2.40 22.88
N SER A 247 10.57 -3.40 22.10
CA SER A 247 10.68 -3.31 20.63
C SER A 247 9.76 -4.27 19.88
N ALA A 248 9.04 -5.13 20.60
CA ALA A 248 8.19 -6.17 20.03
C ALA A 248 6.72 -5.72 20.05
N PHE A 249 6.09 -5.69 18.88
CA PHE A 249 4.63 -5.61 18.78
C PHE A 249 4.04 -7.00 18.56
N ARG A 250 2.78 -7.16 18.95
CA ARG A 250 2.07 -8.42 18.81
C ARG A 250 1.37 -8.49 17.47
N ILE A 251 1.47 -9.66 16.86
CA ILE A 251 0.79 -10.04 15.64
C ILE A 251 -0.27 -11.06 16.00
N TRP A 252 -1.50 -10.74 15.60
CA TRP A 252 -2.63 -11.63 15.65
C TRP A 252 -2.94 -12.04 14.21
N MET A 253 -2.88 -13.33 13.90
CA MET A 253 -3.10 -13.83 12.56
C MET A 253 -4.16 -14.90 12.54
N PHE A 254 -5.19 -14.69 11.74
CA PHE A 254 -6.21 -15.68 11.48
C PHE A 254 -5.93 -16.41 10.16
N LEU A 255 -6.00 -17.74 10.19
CA LEU A 255 -5.97 -18.63 9.03
C LEU A 255 -7.24 -19.48 8.98
N PRO A 256 -7.96 -19.50 7.85
CA PRO A 256 -8.98 -20.50 7.60
C PRO A 256 -8.43 -21.92 7.71
N ILE A 257 -9.32 -22.87 8.02
CA ILE A 257 -8.98 -24.29 8.19
C ILE A 257 -8.26 -24.86 6.95
N SER A 258 -8.70 -24.49 5.74
CA SER A 258 -8.08 -24.95 4.49
C SER A 258 -6.61 -24.55 4.38
N LEU A 259 -6.29 -23.28 4.67
CA LEU A 259 -4.92 -22.78 4.67
C LEU A 259 -4.08 -23.42 5.75
N TRP A 260 -4.63 -23.54 6.96
CA TRP A 260 -3.93 -24.20 8.06
C TRP A 260 -3.56 -25.64 7.72
N ASN A 261 -4.50 -26.41 7.18
CA ASN A 261 -4.25 -27.81 6.82
C ASN A 261 -3.18 -27.94 5.73
N GLU A 262 -3.22 -27.10 4.70
CA GLU A 262 -2.22 -27.13 3.64
C GLU A 262 -0.82 -26.75 4.17
N MET A 263 -0.72 -25.70 4.97
CA MET A 263 0.58 -25.23 5.47
C MET A 263 1.14 -26.08 6.60
N ARG A 264 0.34 -26.34 7.64
CA ARG A 264 0.78 -27.00 8.85
C ARG A 264 0.74 -28.51 8.73
N GLU A 265 -0.35 -29.06 8.20
CA GLU A 265 -0.55 -30.51 8.19
C GLU A 265 0.11 -31.18 6.99
N ARG A 266 0.02 -30.58 5.80
CA ARG A 266 0.62 -31.15 4.58
C ARG A 266 2.08 -30.76 4.42
N ARG A 267 2.40 -29.46 4.45
CA ARG A 267 3.77 -28.94 4.23
C ARG A 267 4.65 -28.93 5.47
N LYS A 268 4.08 -29.17 6.65
CA LYS A 268 4.80 -29.21 7.94
C LYS A 268 5.57 -27.92 8.28
N LEU A 269 5.10 -26.78 7.76
CA LEU A 269 5.69 -25.48 8.07
C LEU A 269 5.60 -25.20 9.59
N SER A 270 6.63 -24.56 10.14
CA SER A 270 6.60 -24.05 11.51
C SER A 270 5.60 -22.89 11.62
N ILE A 271 5.12 -22.62 12.84
CA ILE A 271 4.16 -21.52 13.06
C ILE A 271 4.75 -20.16 12.65
N ARG A 272 6.06 -19.96 12.85
CA ARG A 272 6.75 -18.74 12.41
C ARG A 272 6.78 -18.62 10.88
N GLU A 273 7.07 -19.70 10.16
CA GLU A 273 7.02 -19.72 8.69
C GLU A 273 5.61 -19.47 8.16
N ILE A 274 4.59 -20.03 8.80
CA ILE A 274 3.18 -19.78 8.45
C ILE A 274 2.84 -18.29 8.58
N VAL A 275 3.24 -17.66 9.69
CA VAL A 275 3.02 -16.22 9.91
C VAL A 275 3.77 -15.39 8.86
N MET A 276 5.05 -15.69 8.64
CA MET A 276 5.88 -14.96 7.67
C MET A 276 5.35 -15.10 6.23
N ALA A 277 4.98 -16.31 5.82
CA ALA A 277 4.45 -16.57 4.48
C ALA A 277 3.08 -15.92 4.27
N SER A 278 2.17 -16.04 5.25
CA SER A 278 0.84 -15.44 5.15
C SER A 278 0.90 -13.92 5.15
N TRP A 279 1.78 -13.33 5.94
CA TRP A 279 2.00 -11.89 5.90
C TRP A 279 2.67 -11.45 4.60
N GLY A 280 3.65 -12.21 4.08
CA GLY A 280 4.24 -11.95 2.76
C GLY A 280 3.22 -11.96 1.62
N TYR A 281 2.25 -12.87 1.67
CA TYR A 281 1.12 -12.88 0.74
C TYR A 281 0.23 -11.63 0.87
N LEU A 282 -0.09 -11.22 2.10
CA LEU A 282 -0.86 -9.98 2.35
C LEU A 282 -0.11 -8.72 1.89
N ASP A 283 1.21 -8.69 2.05
CA ASP A 283 2.08 -7.64 1.49
C ASP A 283 1.97 -7.63 -0.05
N GLY A 284 1.93 -8.81 -0.69
CA GLY A 284 1.60 -9.00 -2.11
C GLY A 284 0.27 -8.37 -2.55
N LEU A 285 -0.82 -8.70 -1.86
CA LEU A 285 -2.15 -8.16 -2.17
C LEU A 285 -2.22 -6.65 -1.99
N SER A 286 -1.60 -6.14 -0.92
CA SER A 286 -1.53 -4.71 -0.65
C SER A 286 -0.73 -3.99 -1.73
N ALA A 287 0.41 -4.56 -2.14
CA ALA A 287 1.28 -4.00 -3.16
C ALA A 287 0.61 -3.92 -4.54
N GLU A 288 -0.15 -4.94 -4.94
CA GLU A 288 -0.89 -4.91 -6.20
C GLU A 288 -1.96 -3.80 -6.21
N LYS A 289 -2.71 -3.68 -5.11
CA LYS A 289 -3.70 -2.61 -4.92
C LYS A 289 -3.06 -1.22 -4.86
N GLU A 290 -1.87 -1.11 -4.29
CA GLU A 290 -1.14 0.15 -4.25
C GLU A 290 -0.61 0.52 -5.64
N ARG A 291 -0.01 -0.45 -6.35
CA ARG A 291 0.49 -0.27 -7.72
C ARG A 291 -0.61 0.19 -8.67
N SER A 292 -1.85 -0.30 -8.52
CA SER A 292 -2.96 0.08 -9.39
C SER A 292 -3.33 1.57 -9.33
N ARG A 293 -2.83 2.31 -8.32
CA ARG A 293 -3.03 3.76 -8.17
C ARG A 293 -2.07 4.60 -9.00
N TYR A 294 -0.97 4.01 -9.43
CA TYR A 294 0.06 4.68 -10.21
C TYR A 294 -0.25 4.59 -11.69
N ALA A 295 0.42 5.41 -12.49
CA ALA A 295 0.27 5.36 -13.94
C ALA A 295 0.54 3.93 -14.45
N GLN A 296 -0.50 3.30 -15.01
CA GLN A 296 -0.32 2.13 -15.86
C GLN A 296 0.27 2.67 -17.16
N ARG A 297 1.61 2.67 -17.25
CA ARG A 297 2.32 3.31 -18.37
C ARG A 297 1.73 2.81 -19.69
N THR A 298 1.06 3.72 -20.40
CA THR A 298 0.80 3.63 -21.82
C THR A 298 1.27 4.95 -22.42
N GLU A 299 2.21 4.84 -23.34
CA GLU A 299 2.82 5.86 -24.19
C GLU A 299 3.65 6.95 -23.50
N ALA A 300 4.85 7.13 -24.05
CA ALA A 300 5.74 8.24 -23.80
C ALA A 300 4.94 9.54 -23.74
N GLN A 301 4.92 10.18 -22.57
CA GLN A 301 4.68 11.61 -22.51
C GLN A 301 5.85 12.24 -23.26
N GLY A 302 5.61 12.46 -24.55
CA GLY A 302 6.51 13.14 -25.46
C GLY A 302 7.03 14.38 -24.76
N THR A 303 8.35 14.46 -24.75
CA THR A 303 9.15 15.65 -24.54
C THR A 303 8.38 16.91 -24.97
N ARG A 304 7.72 17.58 -24.02
CA ARG A 304 7.47 19.02 -24.13
C ARG A 304 8.60 19.72 -23.40
N MET A 305 9.78 19.65 -24.02
CA MET A 305 10.68 20.78 -24.01
C MET A 305 10.12 21.79 -25.01
N VAL A 306 9.48 22.84 -24.51
CA VAL A 306 9.70 24.23 -24.95
C VAL A 306 9.43 25.10 -23.73
#